data_AF-A0A381Z8P4-F1
#
_entry.id   AF-A0A381Z8P4-F1
#
_cell.length_a   1.000
_cell.length_b   1.000
_cell.length_c   1.000
_cell.angle_alpha   90.00
_cell.angle_beta   90.00
_cell.angle_gamma   90.00
#
_symmetry.space_group_name_H-M   'P 1'
#
loop_
_entity.id
_entity.type
_entity.pdbx_description
1 polymer ?
#
loop_
_entity_poly.entity_id
_entity_poly.type
_entity_poly.pdbx_seq_one_letter_code
_entity_poly.pdbx_strand_id
1 'polypeptide(L)'
;MDLTVDQIVLFLLIVGLFALLLWGRVRYDIVAFAALIISIITGVVPVEQAFAGFGHPATVIIALVLVVSRGLSNSGAVELIARYVVNGSRTVTMHIGLMSGVGAALSALMNNVAALALLMPVDGEAAKRADRSPALTLMPLSFATILGGMVTLIGTPPNIVVATFRNDALGEPFRMFDFAAVGGVVAIVGVVFVALFGWRLLPADRFKRDVRKELQDLAGYVSEATVLQDSNFVGESLREVFPLAEDHDVAILGLVRNGRRLPGSGRREKVRIGDLVVMEGAATAIEAFIGAAGLEFANTDQNVDVLGESQSLAEVVVPEGAKIEGRSAMDLRLAYRQGVMLLGVLRQGTPFRDRVRKLPLRAGDVLLLSGPDDRLPDVVMWLGCLPLADRGLRLLQRKKTWLAIGLFGLAVVAASTGVVYLPVALGAAAVLYVLFGLVRPAELYESIEWPIIILLGSMIPIGAAFDSSGGAALIAQLIVDGTQGFPVFVVLLTLMVVTMTLSDVLNNVATALIAAP
;
A
#
# COMPACT_ATOMS: atom_id res chain seq x y z
N MET A 1 -36.71 -23.28 -23.14
CA MET A 1 -35.76 -24.16 -22.43
C MET A 1 -36.28 -24.27 -21.02
N ASP A 2 -36.64 -25.48 -20.59
CA ASP A 2 -37.06 -25.72 -19.21
C ASP A 2 -35.80 -25.87 -18.34
N LEU A 3 -35.61 -24.96 -17.39
CA LEU A 3 -34.49 -25.00 -16.46
C LEU A 3 -34.73 -26.09 -15.40
N THR A 4 -33.69 -26.86 -15.08
CA THR A 4 -33.78 -27.82 -13.96
C THR A 4 -33.81 -27.09 -12.62
N VAL A 5 -34.30 -27.76 -11.56
CA VAL A 5 -34.31 -27.18 -10.20
C VAL A 5 -32.89 -26.81 -9.77
N ASP A 6 -31.92 -27.68 -10.04
CA ASP A 6 -30.51 -27.44 -9.72
C ASP A 6 -29.95 -26.22 -10.47
N GLN A 7 -30.28 -26.07 -11.75
CA GLN A 7 -29.91 -24.89 -12.54
C GLN A 7 -30.53 -23.62 -11.95
N ILE A 8 -31.81 -23.63 -11.58
CA ILE A 8 -32.48 -22.47 -10.99
C ILE A 8 -31.81 -22.07 -9.68
N VAL A 9 -31.51 -23.04 -8.81
CA VAL A 9 -30.83 -22.78 -7.53
C VAL A 9 -29.43 -22.21 -7.77
N LEU A 10 -28.67 -22.77 -8.72
CA LEU A 10 -27.34 -22.26 -9.08
C LEU A 10 -27.39 -20.85 -9.65
N PHE A 11 -28.30 -20.57 -10.58
CA PHE A 11 -28.48 -19.24 -11.14
C PHE A 11 -28.86 -18.23 -10.06
N LEU A 12 -29.78 -18.56 -9.16
CA LEU A 12 -30.16 -17.70 -8.04
C LEU A 12 -28.98 -17.48 -7.08
N LEU A 13 -28.20 -18.51 -6.80
CA LEU A 13 -27.03 -18.43 -5.92
C LEU A 13 -25.94 -17.55 -6.54
N ILE A 14 -25.66 -17.73 -7.83
CA ILE A 14 -24.71 -16.92 -8.59
C ILE A 14 -25.18 -15.47 -8.66
N VAL A 15 -26.45 -15.19 -9.00
CA VAL A 15 -27.02 -13.83 -9.01
C VAL A 15 -26.99 -13.19 -7.61
N GLY A 16 -27.26 -13.97 -6.55
CA GLY A 16 -27.16 -13.52 -5.17
C GLY A 16 -25.71 -13.18 -4.77
N LEU A 17 -24.75 -14.02 -5.15
CA LEU A 17 -23.31 -13.78 -5.01
C LEU A 17 -22.93 -12.47 -5.71
N PHE A 18 -23.36 -12.26 -6.96
CA PHE A 18 -23.12 -11.01 -7.70
C PHE A 18 -23.69 -9.79 -6.98
N ALA A 19 -24.94 -9.86 -6.51
CA ALA A 19 -25.58 -8.76 -5.81
C ALA A 19 -24.84 -8.39 -4.50
N LEU A 20 -24.38 -9.38 -3.74
CA LEU A 20 -23.59 -9.17 -2.52
C LEU A 20 -22.21 -8.57 -2.80
N LEU A 21 -21.55 -9.00 -3.88
CA LEU A 21 -20.25 -8.44 -4.29
C LEU A 21 -20.39 -7.00 -4.79
N LEU A 22 -21.45 -6.69 -5.57
CA LEU A 22 -21.80 -5.31 -5.97
C LEU A 22 -22.11 -4.41 -4.79
N TRP A 23 -22.77 -4.94 -3.76
CA TRP A 23 -23.11 -4.19 -2.56
C TRP A 23 -21.87 -3.74 -1.78
N GLY A 24 -20.74 -4.45 -1.92
CA GLY A 24 -19.42 -4.01 -1.48
C GLY A 24 -19.22 -3.86 0.05
N ARG A 25 -20.22 -4.18 0.88
CA ARG A 25 -20.11 -4.05 2.35
C ARG A 25 -19.52 -5.26 3.05
N VAL A 26 -19.58 -6.44 2.42
CA VAL A 26 -19.04 -7.68 2.97
C VAL A 26 -17.80 -8.06 2.17
N ARG A 27 -16.77 -8.58 2.84
CA ARG A 27 -15.55 -9.04 2.17
C ARG A 27 -15.87 -10.18 1.21
N TYR A 28 -15.27 -10.15 0.02
CA TYR A 28 -15.57 -11.09 -1.07
C TYR A 28 -15.29 -12.55 -0.71
N ASP A 29 -14.32 -12.83 0.15
CA ASP A 29 -13.95 -14.17 0.61
C ASP A 29 -15.05 -14.79 1.48
N ILE A 30 -15.66 -13.98 2.36
CA ILE A 30 -16.80 -14.39 3.18
C ILE A 30 -18.02 -14.65 2.31
N VAL A 31 -18.27 -13.78 1.32
CA VAL A 31 -19.40 -13.93 0.39
C VAL A 31 -19.28 -15.24 -0.41
N ALA A 32 -18.10 -15.54 -0.93
CA ALA A 32 -17.84 -16.79 -1.65
C ALA A 32 -17.97 -18.04 -0.76
N PHE A 33 -17.43 -17.98 0.47
CA PHE A 33 -17.55 -19.11 1.41
C PHE A 33 -19.01 -19.34 1.84
N ALA A 34 -19.77 -18.28 2.11
CA ALA A 34 -21.20 -18.40 2.41
C ALA A 34 -21.99 -19.02 1.24
N ALA A 35 -21.67 -18.61 0.01
CA ALA A 35 -22.26 -19.19 -1.19
C ALA A 35 -21.96 -20.69 -1.31
N LEU A 36 -20.73 -21.12 -1.01
CA LEU A 36 -20.39 -22.54 -0.95
C LEU A 36 -21.24 -23.28 0.09
N ILE A 37 -21.34 -22.78 1.31
CA ILE A 37 -22.14 -23.41 2.38
C ILE A 37 -23.60 -23.55 1.97
N ILE A 38 -24.18 -22.49 1.39
CA ILE A 38 -25.56 -22.54 0.88
C ILE A 38 -25.70 -23.59 -0.21
N SER A 39 -24.75 -23.66 -1.17
CA SER A 39 -24.78 -24.64 -2.27
C SER A 39 -24.73 -26.10 -1.80
N ILE A 40 -24.05 -26.36 -0.68
CA ILE A 40 -23.98 -27.68 -0.05
C ILE A 40 -25.29 -27.99 0.68
N ILE A 41 -25.85 -27.02 1.42
CA ILE A 41 -27.12 -27.18 2.13
C ILE A 41 -28.27 -27.43 1.14
N THR A 42 -28.26 -26.78 -0.02
CA THR A 42 -29.26 -27.00 -1.06
C THR A 42 -29.04 -28.30 -1.85
N GLY A 43 -27.94 -29.03 -1.62
CA GLY A 43 -27.63 -30.30 -2.27
C GLY A 43 -27.14 -30.18 -3.72
N VAL A 44 -26.89 -28.95 -4.17
CA VAL A 44 -26.44 -28.66 -5.54
C VAL A 44 -24.96 -28.99 -5.71
N VAL A 45 -24.15 -28.72 -4.68
CA VAL A 45 -22.77 -29.19 -4.61
C VAL A 45 -22.73 -30.46 -3.76
N PRO A 46 -22.25 -31.60 -4.31
CA PRO A 46 -22.08 -32.83 -3.54
C PRO A 46 -21.16 -32.61 -2.33
N VAL A 47 -21.51 -33.22 -1.20
CA VAL A 47 -20.77 -33.05 0.08
C VAL A 47 -19.32 -33.52 -0.07
N GLU A 48 -19.06 -34.54 -0.89
CA GLU A 48 -17.74 -35.08 -1.17
C GLU A 48 -16.85 -34.08 -1.92
N GLN A 49 -17.46 -33.15 -2.66
CA GLN A 49 -16.77 -32.13 -3.44
C GLN A 49 -16.70 -30.76 -2.73
N ALA A 50 -17.38 -30.61 -1.59
CA ALA A 50 -17.52 -29.37 -0.84
C ALA A 50 -16.20 -28.60 -0.65
N PHE A 51 -15.11 -29.30 -0.32
CA PHE A 51 -13.81 -28.68 -0.04
C PHE A 51 -12.72 -29.06 -1.05
N ALA A 52 -13.09 -29.70 -2.17
CA ALA A 52 -12.13 -30.11 -3.20
C ALA A 52 -11.36 -28.91 -3.79
N GLY A 53 -11.99 -27.72 -3.83
CA GLY A 53 -11.35 -26.48 -4.28
C GLY A 53 -10.11 -26.06 -3.47
N PHE A 54 -10.03 -26.41 -2.19
CA PHE A 54 -8.87 -26.08 -1.34
C PHE A 54 -7.64 -26.93 -1.67
N GLY A 55 -7.84 -28.15 -2.16
CA GLY A 55 -6.78 -29.03 -2.67
C GLY A 55 -6.49 -28.83 -4.16
N HIS A 56 -7.24 -27.97 -4.84
CA HIS A 56 -7.13 -27.79 -6.28
C HIS A 56 -5.77 -27.18 -6.66
N PRO A 57 -5.13 -27.63 -7.77
CA PRO A 57 -3.83 -27.14 -8.19
C PRO A 57 -3.73 -25.63 -8.31
N ALA A 58 -4.75 -24.96 -8.84
CA ALA A 58 -4.76 -23.50 -8.97
C ALA A 58 -4.58 -22.80 -7.60
N THR A 59 -5.31 -23.24 -6.58
CA THR A 59 -5.25 -22.72 -5.21
C THR A 59 -3.85 -22.89 -4.62
N VAL A 60 -3.25 -24.08 -4.80
CA VAL A 60 -1.91 -24.41 -4.32
C VAL A 60 -0.83 -23.59 -5.04
N ILE A 61 -0.91 -23.44 -6.37
CA ILE A 61 0.04 -22.63 -7.16
C ILE A 61 0.02 -21.20 -6.65
N ILE A 62 -1.16 -20.60 -6.48
CA ILE A 62 -1.27 -19.21 -6.03
C ILE A 62 -0.60 -19.02 -4.67
N ALA A 63 -0.87 -19.89 -3.69
CA ALA A 63 -0.20 -19.84 -2.40
C ALA A 63 1.34 -19.91 -2.52
N LEU A 64 1.84 -20.84 -3.33
CA LEU A 64 3.28 -21.03 -3.53
C LEU A 64 3.93 -19.86 -4.27
N VAL A 65 3.27 -19.30 -5.28
CA VAL A 65 3.74 -18.11 -6.01
C VAL A 65 3.90 -16.93 -5.07
N LEU A 66 2.98 -16.72 -4.12
CA LEU A 66 3.09 -15.65 -3.13
C LEU A 66 4.29 -15.85 -2.19
N VAL A 67 4.53 -17.07 -1.72
CA VAL A 67 5.70 -17.42 -0.90
C VAL A 67 7.00 -17.19 -1.67
N VAL A 68 7.06 -17.63 -2.93
CA VAL A 68 8.23 -17.43 -3.79
C VAL A 68 8.43 -15.94 -4.11
N SER A 69 7.36 -15.19 -4.36
CA SER A 69 7.42 -13.74 -4.56
C SER A 69 7.98 -13.03 -3.32
N ARG A 70 7.59 -13.47 -2.12
CA ARG A 70 8.14 -12.99 -0.84
C ARG A 70 9.64 -13.27 -0.71
N GLY A 71 10.09 -14.47 -1.04
CA GLY A 71 11.52 -14.83 -1.01
C GLY A 71 12.36 -14.02 -1.99
N LEU A 72 11.84 -13.80 -3.21
CA LEU A 72 12.49 -12.97 -4.22
C LEU A 72 12.60 -11.51 -3.74
N SER A 73 11.53 -11.00 -3.13
CA SER A 73 11.50 -9.68 -2.49
C SER A 73 12.55 -9.55 -1.38
N ASN A 74 12.60 -10.49 -0.44
CA ASN A 74 13.51 -10.47 0.71
C ASN A 74 15.00 -10.60 0.31
N SER A 75 15.27 -11.27 -0.82
CA SER A 75 16.62 -11.47 -1.34
C SER A 75 17.27 -10.19 -1.90
N GLY A 76 16.49 -9.14 -2.17
CA GLY A 76 16.96 -7.94 -2.87
C GLY A 76 17.10 -8.09 -4.39
N ALA A 77 16.64 -9.20 -4.98
CA ALA A 77 16.60 -9.39 -6.43
C ALA A 77 15.84 -8.29 -7.17
N VAL A 78 14.70 -7.89 -6.61
CA VAL A 78 13.85 -6.85 -7.21
C VAL A 78 14.52 -5.47 -7.11
N GLU A 79 15.22 -5.21 -6.02
CA GLU A 79 15.98 -3.96 -5.79
C GLU A 79 17.18 -3.80 -6.75
N LEU A 80 17.78 -4.91 -7.19
CA LEU A 80 18.86 -4.92 -8.18
C LEU A 80 18.35 -4.39 -9.54
N ILE A 81 17.16 -4.83 -9.94
CA ILE A 81 16.49 -4.42 -11.17
C ILE A 81 16.03 -2.95 -11.05
N ALA A 82 15.45 -2.58 -9.91
CA ALA A 82 14.93 -1.24 -9.65
C ALA A 82 16.03 -0.17 -9.49
N ARG A 83 17.24 -0.51 -9.07
CA ARG A 83 18.34 0.46 -8.91
C ARG A 83 18.97 0.94 -10.23
N TYR A 84 18.85 0.18 -11.30
CA TYR A 84 19.29 0.60 -12.63
C TYR A 84 18.39 1.69 -13.25
N VAL A 85 17.27 1.99 -12.59
CA VAL A 85 16.11 2.68 -13.16
C VAL A 85 15.95 4.10 -12.58
N VAL A 86 16.57 4.38 -11.43
CA VAL A 86 16.51 5.68 -10.76
C VAL A 86 17.58 6.62 -11.30
N ASN A 87 17.21 7.45 -12.27
CA ASN A 87 18.00 8.63 -12.64
C ASN A 87 17.11 9.87 -12.71
N GLY A 88 17.28 10.78 -11.75
CA GLY A 88 16.40 11.94 -11.53
C GLY A 88 16.41 12.98 -12.65
N SER A 89 17.38 12.91 -13.58
CA SER A 89 17.50 13.85 -14.70
C SER A 89 16.55 13.56 -15.88
N ARG A 90 15.75 12.48 -15.83
CA ARG A 90 14.91 12.05 -16.98
C ARG A 90 13.58 12.80 -17.06
N THR A 91 13.05 12.96 -18.29
CA THR A 91 11.71 13.52 -18.53
C THR A 91 10.62 12.67 -17.88
N VAL A 92 9.44 13.25 -17.61
CA VAL A 92 8.31 12.56 -16.95
C VAL A 92 7.90 11.30 -17.71
N THR A 93 7.72 11.40 -19.03
CA THR A 93 7.42 10.28 -19.94
C THR A 93 8.46 9.17 -19.84
N MET A 94 9.76 9.50 -19.79
CA MET A 94 10.82 8.50 -19.73
C MET A 94 10.90 7.85 -18.34
N HIS A 95 10.63 8.61 -17.28
CA HIS A 95 10.52 8.05 -15.93
C HIS A 95 9.36 7.05 -15.85
N ILE A 96 8.17 7.46 -16.30
CA ILE A 96 6.97 6.60 -16.33
C ILE A 96 7.21 5.37 -17.20
N GLY A 97 7.66 5.54 -18.46
CA GLY A 97 7.85 4.41 -19.37
C GLY A 97 8.85 3.39 -18.84
N LEU A 98 9.92 3.84 -18.18
CA LEU A 98 10.90 2.95 -17.59
C LEU A 98 10.37 2.24 -16.34
N MET A 99 9.73 2.97 -15.42
CA MET A 99 9.14 2.39 -14.21
C MET A 99 8.01 1.43 -14.57
N SER A 100 7.15 1.79 -15.52
CA SER A 100 6.11 0.94 -16.07
C SER A 100 6.70 -0.29 -16.76
N GLY A 101 7.75 -0.16 -17.57
CA GLY A 101 8.40 -1.31 -18.21
C GLY A 101 9.00 -2.29 -17.20
N VAL A 102 9.68 -1.77 -16.18
CA VAL A 102 10.25 -2.57 -15.09
C VAL A 102 9.15 -3.20 -14.25
N GLY A 103 8.10 -2.46 -13.92
CA GLY A 103 6.94 -2.96 -13.21
C GLY A 103 6.23 -4.07 -13.97
N ALA A 104 6.01 -3.91 -15.27
CA ALA A 104 5.42 -4.93 -16.11
C ALA A 104 6.30 -6.19 -16.18
N ALA A 105 7.62 -6.03 -16.37
CA ALA A 105 8.55 -7.15 -16.41
C ALA A 105 8.62 -7.92 -15.07
N LEU A 106 8.62 -7.19 -13.94
CA LEU A 106 8.58 -7.81 -12.62
C LEU A 106 7.25 -8.52 -12.39
N SER A 107 6.13 -7.89 -12.75
CA SER A 107 4.79 -8.48 -12.62
C SER A 107 4.54 -9.67 -13.55
N ALA A 108 5.30 -9.78 -14.64
CA ALA A 108 5.31 -10.99 -15.45
C ALA A 108 5.99 -12.18 -14.73
N LEU A 109 6.76 -11.93 -13.67
CA LEU A 109 7.51 -12.95 -12.92
C LEU A 109 6.96 -13.17 -11.50
N MET A 110 6.23 -12.20 -10.94
CA MET A 110 5.64 -12.25 -9.60
C MET A 110 4.26 -11.63 -9.59
N ASN A 111 3.54 -11.70 -8.47
CA ASN A 111 2.22 -11.09 -8.38
C ASN A 111 2.27 -9.55 -8.52
N ASN A 112 1.20 -8.98 -9.07
CA ASN A 112 1.06 -7.54 -9.30
C ASN A 112 1.21 -6.71 -8.02
N VAL A 113 0.72 -7.23 -6.90
CA VAL A 113 0.76 -6.54 -5.59
C VAL A 113 2.20 -6.43 -5.07
N ALA A 114 3.00 -7.50 -5.11
CA ALA A 114 4.40 -7.40 -4.67
C ALA A 114 5.22 -6.53 -5.62
N ALA A 115 5.03 -6.65 -6.94
CA ALA A 115 5.73 -5.81 -7.90
C ALA A 115 5.47 -4.31 -7.64
N LEU A 116 4.21 -3.93 -7.44
CA LEU A 116 3.83 -2.56 -7.10
C LEU A 116 4.38 -2.12 -5.74
N ALA A 117 4.22 -2.94 -4.69
CA ALA A 117 4.67 -2.61 -3.34
C ALA A 117 6.19 -2.40 -3.25
N LEU A 118 6.97 -3.12 -4.07
CA LEU A 118 8.42 -3.00 -4.13
C LEU A 118 8.86 -1.77 -4.92
N LEU A 119 8.18 -1.45 -6.02
CA LEU A 119 8.54 -0.32 -6.86
C LEU A 119 8.00 1.02 -6.33
N MET A 120 6.92 1.01 -5.55
CA MET A 120 6.34 2.22 -4.94
C MET A 120 7.35 3.08 -4.14
N PRO A 121 8.17 2.53 -3.22
CA PRO A 121 9.15 3.34 -2.50
C PRO A 121 10.24 3.90 -3.42
N VAL A 122 10.66 3.12 -4.43
CA VAL A 122 11.68 3.50 -5.41
C VAL A 122 11.17 4.61 -6.32
N ASP A 123 9.95 4.46 -6.85
CA ASP A 123 9.27 5.45 -7.68
C ASP A 123 9.03 6.75 -6.91
N GLY A 124 8.55 6.65 -5.67
CA GLY A 124 8.32 7.82 -4.83
C GLY A 124 9.61 8.59 -4.50
N GLU A 125 10.73 7.89 -4.31
CA GLU A 125 12.04 8.54 -4.10
C GLU A 125 12.54 9.19 -5.40
N ALA A 126 12.40 8.51 -6.54
CA ALA A 126 12.77 9.04 -7.84
C ALA A 126 11.93 10.27 -8.22
N ALA A 127 10.62 10.26 -7.92
CA ALA A 127 9.71 11.37 -8.11
C ALA A 127 10.09 12.58 -7.22
N LYS A 128 10.41 12.33 -5.94
CA LYS A 128 10.87 13.37 -5.01
C LYS A 128 12.18 14.03 -5.46
N ARG A 129 13.18 13.23 -5.87
CA ARG A 129 14.45 13.76 -6.39
C ARG A 129 14.29 14.58 -7.67
N ALA A 130 13.24 14.31 -8.43
CA ALA A 130 12.91 15.03 -9.65
C ALA A 130 11.90 16.19 -9.43
N ASP A 131 11.59 16.52 -8.17
CA ASP A 131 10.61 17.54 -7.74
C ASP A 131 9.22 17.35 -8.38
N ARG A 132 8.70 16.11 -8.33
CA ARG A 132 7.42 15.71 -8.92
C ARG A 132 6.52 15.03 -7.90
N SER A 133 5.21 15.21 -8.03
CA SER A 133 4.22 14.48 -7.24
C SER A 133 4.31 12.97 -7.49
N PRO A 134 4.50 12.11 -6.46
CA PRO A 134 4.52 10.66 -6.62
C PRO A 134 3.25 10.08 -7.23
N ALA A 135 2.10 10.72 -7.05
CA ALA A 135 0.85 10.24 -7.63
C ALA A 135 0.89 10.21 -9.17
N LEU A 136 1.69 11.08 -9.81
CA LEU A 136 1.85 11.12 -11.27
C LEU A 136 2.48 9.85 -11.84
N THR A 137 3.32 9.16 -11.06
CA THR A 137 4.13 8.02 -11.50
C THR A 137 3.62 6.70 -10.92
N LEU A 138 3.09 6.71 -9.69
CA LEU A 138 2.56 5.53 -9.01
C LEU A 138 1.31 4.94 -9.67
N MET A 139 0.41 5.78 -10.21
CA MET A 139 -0.78 5.27 -10.89
C MET A 139 -0.44 4.59 -12.24
N PRO A 140 0.36 5.22 -13.13
CA PRO A 140 0.94 4.53 -14.29
C PRO A 140 1.66 3.22 -13.97
N LEU A 141 2.41 3.19 -12.88
CA LEU A 141 3.11 1.99 -12.42
C LEU A 141 2.12 0.87 -12.07
N SER A 142 1.03 1.19 -11.34
CA SER A 142 -0.03 0.23 -11.02
C SER A 142 -0.63 -0.41 -12.28
N PHE A 143 -1.04 0.40 -13.26
CA PHE A 143 -1.54 -0.11 -14.54
C PHE A 143 -0.54 -1.01 -15.26
N ALA A 144 0.74 -0.63 -15.26
CA ALA A 144 1.78 -1.41 -15.91
C ALA A 144 2.02 -2.76 -15.22
N THR A 145 1.93 -2.83 -13.89
CA THR A 145 2.02 -4.11 -13.18
C THR A 145 0.85 -5.03 -13.53
N ILE A 146 -0.38 -4.51 -13.60
CA ILE A 146 -1.55 -5.29 -14.06
C ILE A 146 -1.34 -5.82 -15.48
N LEU A 147 -0.85 -4.96 -16.38
CA LEU A 147 -0.58 -5.33 -17.76
C LEU A 147 0.51 -6.41 -17.88
N GLY A 148 1.59 -6.28 -17.12
CA GLY A 148 2.69 -7.26 -17.12
C GLY A 148 2.27 -8.62 -16.59
N GLY A 149 1.35 -8.67 -15.63
CA GLY A 149 0.80 -9.91 -15.09
C GLY A 149 0.10 -10.80 -16.13
N MET A 150 -0.30 -10.25 -17.27
CA MET A 150 -0.93 -11.03 -18.36
C MET A 150 0.07 -11.83 -19.20
N VAL A 151 1.38 -11.58 -19.07
CA VAL A 151 2.40 -12.15 -19.95
C VAL A 151 2.70 -13.62 -19.65
N THR A 152 2.61 -14.05 -18.39
CA THR A 152 2.94 -15.42 -17.99
C THR A 152 1.81 -16.06 -17.20
N LEU A 153 1.85 -17.40 -17.12
CA LEU A 153 0.93 -18.18 -16.31
C LEU A 153 0.95 -17.75 -14.82
N ILE A 154 2.12 -17.40 -14.28
CA ILE A 154 2.32 -17.10 -12.85
C ILE A 154 2.01 -15.62 -12.52
N GLY A 155 2.01 -14.73 -13.51
CA GLY A 155 1.85 -13.29 -13.28
C GLY A 155 0.54 -12.93 -12.58
N THR A 156 -0.56 -13.64 -12.89
CA THR A 156 -1.85 -13.41 -12.22
C THR A 156 -2.64 -14.70 -11.94
N PRO A 157 -3.43 -14.73 -10.84
CA PRO A 157 -4.29 -15.88 -10.53
C PRO A 157 -5.29 -16.29 -11.63
N PRO A 158 -5.94 -15.38 -12.38
CA PRO A 158 -6.83 -15.73 -13.49
C PRO A 158 -6.16 -16.63 -14.54
N ASN A 159 -4.90 -16.36 -14.90
CA ASN A 159 -4.18 -17.18 -15.89
C ASN A 159 -4.03 -18.63 -15.41
N ILE A 160 -3.74 -18.81 -14.11
CA ILE A 160 -3.63 -20.13 -13.47
C ILE A 160 -4.98 -20.85 -13.54
N VAL A 161 -6.07 -20.16 -13.20
CA VAL A 161 -7.43 -20.71 -13.22
C VAL A 161 -7.80 -21.21 -14.62
N VAL A 162 -7.64 -20.36 -15.64
CA VAL A 162 -7.96 -20.72 -17.04
C VAL A 162 -7.08 -21.87 -17.52
N ALA A 163 -5.80 -21.90 -17.14
CA ALA A 163 -4.90 -23.00 -17.51
C ALA A 163 -5.30 -24.34 -16.89
N THR A 164 -5.77 -24.33 -15.64
CA THR A 164 -6.26 -25.55 -14.99
C THR A 164 -7.59 -26.01 -15.58
N PHE A 165 -8.52 -25.11 -15.87
CA PHE A 165 -9.77 -25.49 -16.54
C PHE A 165 -9.53 -26.07 -17.93
N ARG A 166 -8.62 -25.48 -18.72
CA ARG A 166 -8.26 -26.03 -20.03
C ARG A 166 -7.68 -27.44 -19.91
N ASN A 167 -6.84 -27.69 -18.90
CA ASN A 167 -6.32 -29.03 -18.63
C ASN A 167 -7.44 -30.03 -18.33
N ASP A 168 -8.41 -29.64 -17.51
CA ASP A 168 -9.48 -30.53 -17.09
C ASP A 168 -10.48 -30.81 -18.24
N ALA A 169 -10.75 -29.81 -19.08
CA ALA A 169 -11.66 -29.92 -20.22
C ALA A 169 -11.02 -30.58 -21.45
N LEU A 170 -9.75 -30.28 -21.76
CA LEU A 170 -9.09 -30.70 -23.01
C LEU A 170 -7.89 -31.64 -22.81
N GLY A 171 -7.48 -31.90 -21.57
CA GLY A 171 -6.26 -32.69 -21.26
C GLY A 171 -4.94 -31.96 -21.53
N GLU A 172 -5.00 -30.70 -22.00
CA GLU A 172 -3.82 -29.90 -22.35
C GLU A 172 -3.80 -28.58 -21.56
N PRO A 173 -2.94 -28.44 -20.53
CA PRO A 173 -2.80 -27.17 -19.82
C PRO A 173 -2.13 -26.12 -20.71
N PHE A 174 -2.42 -24.83 -20.45
CA PHE A 174 -1.54 -23.77 -20.93
C PHE A 174 -0.16 -23.89 -20.26
N ARG A 175 0.89 -23.80 -21.06
CA ARG A 175 2.28 -23.74 -20.59
C ARG A 175 2.60 -22.36 -20.05
N MET A 176 3.73 -22.27 -19.34
CA MET A 176 4.20 -21.05 -18.69
C MET A 176 4.17 -19.78 -19.57
N PHE A 177 4.50 -19.91 -20.86
CA PHE A 177 4.65 -18.80 -21.80
C PHE A 177 3.62 -18.78 -22.93
N ASP A 178 2.57 -19.59 -22.88
CA ASP A 178 1.54 -19.60 -23.94
C ASP A 178 0.81 -18.24 -24.02
N PHE A 179 0.68 -17.55 -22.87
CA PHE A 179 0.13 -16.20 -22.78
C PHE A 179 1.08 -15.12 -23.31
N ALA A 180 2.37 -15.41 -23.48
CA ALA A 180 3.39 -14.38 -23.70
C ALA A 180 3.24 -13.65 -25.04
N ALA A 181 2.74 -14.33 -26.07
CA ALA A 181 2.52 -13.71 -27.38
C ALA A 181 1.44 -12.62 -27.30
N VAL A 182 0.27 -12.93 -26.74
CA VAL A 182 -0.85 -11.99 -26.62
C VAL A 182 -0.61 -11.01 -25.48
N GLY A 183 -0.32 -11.52 -24.29
CA GLY A 183 -0.07 -10.72 -23.09
C GLY A 183 1.14 -9.80 -23.25
N GLY A 184 2.20 -10.24 -23.92
CA GLY A 184 3.37 -9.41 -24.22
C GLY A 184 3.05 -8.23 -25.14
N VAL A 185 2.29 -8.47 -26.21
CA VAL A 185 1.84 -7.39 -27.11
C VAL A 185 0.95 -6.40 -26.36
N VAL A 186 -0.03 -6.88 -25.59
CA VAL A 186 -0.93 -6.01 -24.81
C VAL A 186 -0.15 -5.24 -23.74
N ALA A 187 0.82 -5.87 -23.07
CA ALA A 187 1.66 -5.21 -22.09
C ALA A 187 2.54 -4.14 -22.71
N ILE A 188 3.18 -4.41 -23.85
CA ILE A 188 4.01 -3.42 -24.56
C ILE A 188 3.15 -2.24 -25.01
N VAL A 189 2.03 -2.49 -25.69
CA VAL A 189 1.13 -1.44 -26.17
C VAL A 189 0.56 -0.63 -25.01
N GLY A 190 0.15 -1.30 -23.93
CA GLY A 190 -0.39 -0.66 -22.73
C GLY A 190 0.66 0.18 -21.99
N VAL A 191 1.90 -0.30 -21.85
CA VAL A 191 3.01 0.47 -21.27
C VAL A 191 3.34 1.68 -22.13
N VAL A 192 3.39 1.53 -23.46
CA VAL A 192 3.59 2.66 -24.38
C VAL A 192 2.45 3.67 -24.27
N PHE A 193 1.20 3.22 -24.21
CA PHE A 193 0.04 4.07 -24.02
C PHE A 193 0.12 4.84 -22.70
N VAL A 194 0.39 4.15 -21.59
CA VAL A 194 0.49 4.76 -20.26
C VAL A 194 1.63 5.78 -20.19
N ALA A 195 2.77 5.47 -20.82
CA ALA A 195 3.93 6.36 -20.87
C ALA A 195 3.70 7.62 -21.72
N LEU A 196 3.02 7.50 -22.87
CA LEU A 196 2.86 8.61 -23.82
C LEU A 196 1.58 9.43 -23.57
N PHE A 197 0.47 8.77 -23.25
CA PHE A 197 -0.87 9.36 -23.20
C PHE A 197 -1.54 9.19 -21.84
N GLY A 198 -1.46 8.00 -21.23
CA GLY A 198 -2.25 7.65 -20.05
C GLY A 198 -2.04 8.58 -18.86
N TRP A 199 -0.79 9.00 -18.60
CA TRP A 199 -0.50 9.93 -17.50
C TRP A 199 -1.09 11.33 -17.71
N ARG A 200 -1.38 11.73 -18.96
CA ARG A 200 -1.99 13.04 -19.28
C ARG A 200 -3.50 13.07 -19.01
N LEU A 201 -4.13 11.90 -18.95
CA LEU A 201 -5.56 11.76 -18.64
C LEU A 201 -5.83 11.79 -17.13
N LEU A 202 -4.78 11.78 -16.30
CA LEU A 202 -4.93 11.76 -14.87
C LEU A 202 -5.42 13.10 -14.32
N PRO A 203 -6.31 13.13 -13.32
CA PRO A 203 -6.87 14.36 -12.77
C PRO A 203 -5.78 15.29 -12.20
N ALA A 204 -5.57 16.44 -12.85
CA ALA A 204 -4.49 17.38 -12.54
C ALA A 204 -4.50 17.88 -11.08
N ASP A 205 -5.69 18.00 -10.48
CA ASP A 205 -5.87 18.56 -9.14
C ASP A 205 -5.36 17.63 -8.02
N ARG A 206 -5.23 16.33 -8.29
CA ARG A 206 -4.63 15.37 -7.33
C ARG A 206 -3.11 15.52 -7.23
N PHE A 207 -2.47 16.26 -8.15
CA PHE A 207 -1.01 16.39 -8.22
C PHE A 207 -0.46 17.69 -7.63
N LYS A 208 -1.32 18.68 -7.34
CA LYS A 208 -0.91 19.97 -6.75
C LYS A 208 -0.82 19.96 -5.23
N ARG A 209 -1.43 18.96 -4.57
CA ARG A 209 -1.41 18.81 -3.11
C ARG A 209 -0.18 18.01 -2.69
N ASP A 210 0.89 18.71 -2.39
CA ASP A 210 1.95 18.14 -1.56
C ASP A 210 1.54 18.35 -0.11
N VAL A 211 0.82 17.37 0.45
CA VAL A 211 0.34 17.40 1.84
C VAL A 211 1.51 17.65 2.80
N ARG A 212 2.71 17.15 2.49
CA ARG A 212 3.90 17.38 3.31
C ARG A 212 4.36 18.83 3.21
N LYS A 213 4.35 19.43 2.03
CA LYS A 213 4.69 20.85 1.86
C LYS A 213 3.65 21.77 2.49
N GLU A 214 2.35 21.45 2.35
CA GLU A 214 1.27 22.18 3.04
C GLU A 214 1.39 22.04 4.56
N LEU A 215 1.81 20.87 5.08
CA LEU A 215 2.06 20.64 6.51
C LEU A 215 3.40 21.22 7.01
N GLN A 216 4.41 21.35 6.14
CA GLN A 216 5.68 22.01 6.44
C GLN A 216 5.55 23.53 6.41
N ASP A 217 4.73 24.08 5.51
CA ASP A 217 4.33 25.50 5.54
C ASP A 217 3.48 25.82 6.79
N LEU A 218 2.91 24.79 7.44
CA LEU A 218 2.24 24.87 8.74
C LEU A 218 3.18 24.60 9.93
N ALA A 219 4.40 24.10 9.71
CA ALA A 219 5.38 23.93 10.77
C ALA A 219 5.86 25.31 11.20
N GLY A 220 5.70 25.62 12.48
CA GLY A 220 6.01 26.93 13.03
C GLY A 220 7.46 27.33 12.77
N TYR A 221 7.67 28.65 12.67
CA TYR A 221 9.02 29.20 12.65
C TYR A 221 9.70 28.89 13.98
N VAL A 222 10.93 28.39 13.94
CA VAL A 222 11.79 28.36 15.12
C VAL A 222 12.43 29.75 15.24
N SER A 223 12.24 30.40 16.37
CA SER A 223 12.77 31.73 16.65
C SER A 223 13.45 31.77 18.01
N GLU A 224 14.44 32.65 18.11
CA GLU A 224 15.16 32.93 19.36
C GLU A 224 14.75 34.29 19.90
N ALA A 225 14.51 34.35 21.20
CA ALA A 225 14.26 35.61 21.90
C ALA A 225 15.22 35.76 23.08
N THR A 226 15.81 36.93 23.21
CA THR A 226 16.72 37.30 24.30
C THR A 226 15.93 37.76 25.50
N VAL A 227 16.33 37.30 26.68
CA VAL A 227 15.77 37.74 27.96
C VAL A 227 16.39 39.07 28.38
N LEU A 228 15.57 40.13 28.40
CA LEU A 228 15.96 41.47 28.84
C LEU A 228 15.82 41.65 30.36
N GLN A 229 16.35 42.77 30.88
CA GLN A 229 16.21 43.16 32.30
C GLN A 229 14.75 43.33 32.73
N ASP A 230 13.88 43.78 31.82
CA ASP A 230 12.46 44.03 32.09
C ASP A 230 11.56 42.81 31.82
N SER A 231 12.13 41.63 31.56
CA SER A 231 11.35 40.41 31.34
C SER A 231 10.69 39.93 32.64
N ASN A 232 9.42 39.56 32.56
CA ASN A 232 8.60 39.12 33.70
C ASN A 232 9.09 37.84 34.38
N PHE A 233 10.08 37.15 33.81
CA PHE A 233 10.51 35.80 34.22
C PHE A 233 11.98 35.73 34.68
N VAL A 234 12.65 36.86 34.84
CA VAL A 234 14.05 36.88 35.33
C VAL A 234 14.10 36.33 36.77
N GLY A 235 14.91 35.30 36.98
CA GLY A 235 15.08 34.64 38.29
C GLY A 235 14.09 33.50 38.57
N GLU A 236 13.04 33.38 37.75
CA GLU A 236 12.07 32.29 37.77
C GLU A 236 12.57 31.06 37.00
N SER A 237 11.97 29.91 37.26
CA SER A 237 12.28 28.68 36.53
C SER A 237 11.67 28.76 35.13
N LEU A 238 12.36 28.30 34.08
CA LEU A 238 11.81 28.32 32.72
C LEU A 238 10.43 27.63 32.62
N ARG A 239 10.18 26.61 33.45
CA ARG A 239 8.88 25.96 33.65
C ARG A 239 7.71 26.93 33.89
N GLU A 240 7.92 28.05 34.57
CA GLU A 240 6.87 29.05 34.89
C GLU A 240 6.45 29.85 33.64
N VAL A 241 7.28 29.83 32.60
CA VAL A 241 7.02 30.47 31.30
C VAL A 241 6.16 29.60 30.37
N PHE A 242 6.16 28.27 30.56
CA PHE A 242 5.43 27.32 29.71
C PHE A 242 3.92 27.58 29.62
N PRO A 243 3.19 27.86 30.72
CA PRO A 243 1.77 28.17 30.65
C PRO A 243 1.46 29.38 29.77
N LEU A 244 2.25 30.46 29.88
CA LEU A 244 2.08 31.65 29.04
C LEU A 244 2.37 31.33 27.57
N ALA A 245 3.42 30.56 27.28
CA ALA A 245 3.71 30.13 25.91
C ALA A 245 2.57 29.26 25.33
N GLU A 246 2.03 28.34 26.12
CA GLU A 246 0.89 27.49 25.73
C GLU A 246 -0.37 28.32 25.45
N ASP A 247 -0.65 29.37 26.22
CA ASP A 247 -1.79 30.27 25.99
C ASP A 247 -1.70 31.03 24.67
N HIS A 248 -0.47 31.33 24.24
CA HIS A 248 -0.18 32.00 22.97
C HIS A 248 0.10 31.02 21.82
N ASP A 249 -0.16 29.71 21.97
CA ASP A 249 0.13 28.68 20.96
C ASP A 249 1.63 28.60 20.54
N VAL A 250 2.53 29.04 21.42
CA VAL A 250 4.00 28.95 21.26
C VAL A 250 4.53 27.77 22.08
N ALA A 251 5.57 27.10 21.58
CA ALA A 251 6.22 26.03 22.33
C ALA A 251 7.67 26.36 22.60
N ILE A 252 8.09 26.24 23.87
CA ILE A 252 9.47 26.50 24.29
C ILE A 252 10.29 25.22 24.07
N LEU A 253 11.27 25.29 23.16
CA LEU A 253 12.18 24.20 22.80
C LEU A 253 13.37 24.08 23.76
N GLY A 254 13.75 25.18 24.42
CA GLY A 254 14.81 25.17 25.43
C GLY A 254 15.44 26.52 25.67
N LEU A 255 16.54 26.50 26.41
CA LEU A 255 17.32 27.67 26.81
C LEU A 255 18.76 27.52 26.31
N VAL A 256 19.30 28.58 25.74
CA VAL A 256 20.70 28.71 25.33
C VAL A 256 21.34 29.77 26.22
N ARG A 257 22.50 29.44 26.81
CA ARG A 257 23.28 30.33 27.67
C ARG A 257 24.73 30.31 27.24
N ASN A 258 25.33 31.49 27.05
CA ASN A 258 26.72 31.63 26.59
C ASN A 258 27.02 30.84 25.29
N GLY A 259 26.08 30.85 24.33
CA GLY A 259 26.23 30.12 23.06
C GLY A 259 26.17 28.59 23.17
N ARG A 260 25.77 28.03 24.32
CA ARG A 260 25.57 26.59 24.50
C ARG A 260 24.14 26.29 24.92
N ARG A 261 23.50 25.37 24.20
CA ARG A 261 22.19 24.85 24.59
C ARG A 261 22.32 24.06 25.88
N LEU A 262 21.47 24.36 26.86
CA LEU A 262 21.43 23.61 28.10
C LEU A 262 20.82 22.21 27.85
N PRO A 263 21.32 21.14 28.49
CA PRO A 263 20.84 19.79 28.27
C PRO A 263 19.36 19.63 28.65
N GLY A 264 18.62 18.90 27.81
CA GLY A 264 17.16 18.82 27.89
C GLY A 264 16.49 20.13 27.49
N SER A 265 15.25 20.35 27.95
CA SER A 265 14.51 21.58 27.61
C SER A 265 14.79 22.75 28.56
N GLY A 266 15.84 22.70 29.39
CA GLY A 266 16.18 23.76 30.37
C GLY A 266 15.10 24.06 31.43
N ARG A 267 14.09 23.21 31.59
CA ARG A 267 12.84 23.52 32.33
C ARG A 267 13.02 23.97 33.78
N ARG A 268 14.00 23.38 34.49
CA ARG A 268 14.27 23.66 35.91
C ARG A 268 15.34 24.74 36.11
N GLU A 269 15.94 25.20 35.02
CA GLU A 269 16.95 26.24 35.08
C GLU A 269 16.28 27.57 35.32
N LYS A 270 16.92 28.38 36.17
CA LYS A 270 16.50 29.75 36.40
C LYS A 270 16.88 30.60 35.19
N VAL A 271 15.92 31.34 34.66
CA VAL A 271 16.10 32.25 33.55
C VAL A 271 16.93 33.45 34.03
N ARG A 272 17.96 33.81 33.26
CA ARG A 272 18.87 34.93 33.54
C ARG A 272 18.84 35.92 32.38
N ILE A 273 19.19 37.16 32.71
CA ILE A 273 19.37 38.23 31.71
C ILE A 273 20.44 37.78 30.71
N GLY A 274 20.15 37.93 29.42
CA GLY A 274 21.01 37.51 28.31
C GLY A 274 20.92 36.03 27.94
N ASP A 275 20.03 35.25 28.57
CA ASP A 275 19.68 33.93 28.05
C ASP A 275 18.86 34.07 26.76
N LEU A 276 18.99 33.06 25.88
CA LEU A 276 18.20 32.93 24.66
C LEU A 276 17.15 31.83 24.86
N VAL A 277 15.88 32.18 24.71
CA VAL A 277 14.75 31.24 24.73
C VAL A 277 14.47 30.82 23.30
N VAL A 278 14.61 29.53 23.02
CA VAL A 278 14.34 28.95 21.70
C VAL A 278 12.89 28.48 21.68
N MET A 279 12.12 28.93 20.68
CA MET A 279 10.68 28.74 20.62
C MET A 279 10.23 28.36 19.22
N GLU A 280 9.13 27.62 19.12
CA GLU A 280 8.49 27.21 17.87
C GLU A 280 7.01 27.60 17.87
N GLY A 281 6.55 28.19 16.76
CA GLY A 281 5.17 28.62 16.59
C GLY A 281 4.95 29.41 15.30
N ALA A 282 3.70 29.77 15.00
CA ALA A 282 3.42 30.70 13.91
C ALA A 282 4.06 32.07 14.21
N ALA A 283 4.53 32.80 13.19
CA ALA A 283 5.22 34.08 13.39
C ALA A 283 4.40 35.07 14.24
N THR A 284 3.08 35.16 13.99
CA THR A 284 2.15 36.02 14.75
C THR A 284 1.97 35.58 16.20
N ALA A 285 2.02 34.27 16.47
CA ALA A 285 1.93 33.71 17.82
C ALA A 285 3.21 33.98 18.62
N ILE A 286 4.38 33.86 17.96
CA ILE A 286 5.68 34.18 18.54
C ILE A 286 5.77 35.66 18.89
N GLU A 287 5.36 36.55 17.98
CA GLU A 287 5.33 38.00 18.25
C GLU A 287 4.45 38.35 19.46
N ALA A 288 3.25 37.76 19.55
CA ALA A 288 2.33 37.97 20.66
C ALA A 288 2.91 37.47 22.00
N PHE A 289 3.57 36.30 21.98
CA PHE A 289 4.23 35.75 23.17
C PHE A 289 5.42 36.60 23.61
N ILE A 290 6.28 37.03 22.68
CA ILE A 290 7.44 37.88 22.96
C ILE A 290 7.00 39.19 23.65
N GLY A 291 5.94 39.81 23.13
CA GLY A 291 5.35 41.01 23.75
C GLY A 291 4.78 40.76 25.15
N ALA A 292 4.10 39.63 25.37
CA ALA A 292 3.54 39.28 26.68
C ALA A 292 4.61 38.88 27.71
N ALA A 293 5.71 38.27 27.25
CA ALA A 293 6.79 37.78 28.10
C ALA A 293 7.90 38.82 28.37
N GLY A 294 7.83 39.99 27.74
CA GLY A 294 8.87 41.02 27.84
C GLY A 294 10.21 40.57 27.27
N LEU A 295 10.18 39.80 26.19
CA LEU A 295 11.38 39.33 25.48
C LEU A 295 11.64 40.21 24.26
N GLU A 296 12.83 40.10 23.67
CA GLU A 296 13.16 40.77 22.40
C GLU A 296 13.71 39.75 21.41
N PHE A 297 13.43 39.91 20.12
CA PHE A 297 14.01 39.05 19.09
C PHE A 297 15.55 39.11 19.16
N ALA A 298 16.21 37.96 19.10
CA ALA A 298 17.67 37.93 19.02
C ALA A 298 18.14 38.58 17.70
N ASN A 299 19.14 39.45 17.77
CA ASN A 299 19.73 40.04 16.56
C ASN A 299 20.41 38.97 15.71
N THR A 300 20.22 39.06 14.38
CA THR A 300 20.67 38.12 13.34
C THR A 300 22.17 37.77 13.36
N ASP A 301 23.01 38.54 14.06
CA ASP A 301 24.45 38.33 14.17
C ASP A 301 24.87 37.27 15.19
N GLN A 302 23.94 36.74 16.00
CA GLN A 302 24.20 35.63 16.93
C GLN A 302 23.62 34.31 16.40
N ASN A 303 24.05 33.88 15.21
CA ASN A 303 23.82 32.52 14.73
C ASN A 303 24.60 31.51 15.60
N VAL A 304 24.06 31.20 16.78
CA VAL A 304 24.40 29.98 17.50
C VAL A 304 23.77 28.83 16.70
N ASP A 305 24.51 27.75 16.51
CA ASP A 305 24.09 26.59 15.71
C ASP A 305 22.75 26.03 16.25
N VAL A 306 21.63 26.47 15.67
CA VAL A 306 20.24 26.15 16.11
C VAL A 306 19.96 24.65 16.00
N LEU A 307 20.77 23.94 15.20
CA LEU A 307 20.63 22.51 14.93
C LEU A 307 21.64 21.69 15.73
N GLY A 308 21.66 21.88 17.04
CA GLY A 308 22.17 20.87 17.97
C GLY A 308 21.24 19.65 17.99
N GLU A 309 21.59 18.64 17.19
CA GLU A 309 21.12 17.24 17.17
C GLU A 309 19.59 16.96 17.31
N SER A 310 19.00 16.56 16.16
CA SER A 310 17.88 15.60 15.98
C SER A 310 16.48 15.93 16.53
N GLN A 311 15.84 16.96 15.97
CA GLN A 311 14.37 17.09 15.94
C GLN A 311 13.84 16.39 14.67
N SER A 312 12.96 15.40 14.83
CA SER A 312 12.27 14.72 13.72
C SER A 312 10.82 15.12 13.65
N LEU A 313 10.29 15.01 12.44
CA LEU A 313 8.88 15.13 12.15
C LEU A 313 8.31 13.75 11.86
N ALA A 314 7.20 13.40 12.52
CA ALA A 314 6.45 12.19 12.27
C ALA A 314 5.02 12.53 11.86
N GLU A 315 4.62 12.05 10.69
CA GLU A 315 3.23 12.06 10.25
C GLU A 315 2.56 10.79 10.77
N VAL A 316 1.46 10.91 11.50
CA VAL A 316 0.78 9.77 12.13
C VAL A 316 -0.74 9.84 11.95
N VAL A 317 -1.39 8.70 11.72
CA VAL A 317 -2.86 8.57 11.70
C VAL A 317 -3.35 8.21 13.09
N VAL A 318 -4.48 8.77 13.50
CA VAL A 318 -5.23 8.35 14.68
C VAL A 318 -6.18 7.20 14.29
N PRO A 319 -5.93 5.93 14.64
CA PRO A 319 -6.91 4.85 14.45
C PRO A 319 -8.06 4.94 15.46
N GLU A 320 -9.14 4.19 15.22
CA GLU A 320 -10.20 3.98 16.21
C GLU A 320 -9.63 3.31 17.47
N GLY A 321 -10.00 3.82 18.65
CA GLY A 321 -9.50 3.34 19.94
C GLY A 321 -8.10 3.83 20.31
N ALA A 322 -7.51 4.73 19.50
CA ALA A 322 -6.24 5.36 19.84
C ALA A 322 -6.32 6.09 21.17
N LYS A 323 -5.23 6.08 21.92
CA LYS A 323 -5.16 6.74 23.22
C LYS A 323 -5.46 8.24 23.09
N ILE A 324 -5.09 8.86 21.98
CA ILE A 324 -5.31 10.30 21.71
C ILE A 324 -6.74 10.64 21.28
N GLU A 325 -7.54 9.65 20.90
CA GLU A 325 -8.92 9.87 20.43
C GLU A 325 -9.78 10.57 21.48
N GLY A 326 -10.55 11.58 21.05
CA GLY A 326 -11.43 12.38 21.89
C GLY A 326 -10.70 13.38 22.80
N ARG A 327 -9.36 13.47 22.74
CA ARG A 327 -8.55 14.36 23.58
C ARG A 327 -7.74 15.34 22.74
N SER A 328 -7.42 16.48 23.33
CA SER A 328 -6.52 17.45 22.73
C SER A 328 -5.06 17.19 23.11
N ALA A 329 -4.11 17.75 22.36
CA ALA A 329 -2.70 17.68 22.71
C ALA A 329 -2.41 18.35 24.06
N MET A 330 -3.20 19.37 24.43
CA MET A 330 -3.15 20.01 25.75
C MET A 330 -3.64 19.11 26.88
N ASP A 331 -4.75 18.36 26.69
CA ASP A 331 -5.26 17.43 27.71
C ASP A 331 -4.24 16.34 28.06
N LEU A 332 -3.53 15.88 27.03
CA LEU A 332 -2.43 14.92 27.16
C LEU A 332 -1.13 15.55 27.66
N ARG A 333 -1.07 16.88 27.69
CA ARG A 333 0.13 17.67 27.97
C ARG A 333 1.30 17.17 27.12
N LEU A 334 1.08 16.98 25.82
CA LEU A 334 2.03 16.28 24.94
C LEU A 334 3.41 16.95 24.94
N ALA A 335 3.44 18.27 24.79
CA ALA A 335 4.67 19.06 24.84
C ALA A 335 5.30 18.99 26.24
N TYR A 336 4.50 19.17 27.29
CA TYR A 336 5.00 19.22 28.67
C TYR A 336 5.43 17.85 29.23
N ARG A 337 4.72 16.74 29.00
CA ARG A 337 5.05 15.42 29.55
C ARG A 337 5.94 14.60 28.65
N GLN A 338 5.68 14.62 27.34
CA GLN A 338 6.35 13.74 26.39
C GLN A 338 7.46 14.45 25.59
N GLY A 339 7.48 15.78 25.59
CA GLY A 339 8.46 16.54 24.80
C GLY A 339 8.19 16.45 23.30
N VAL A 340 6.96 16.11 22.91
CA VAL A 340 6.50 16.01 21.53
C VAL A 340 5.40 17.04 21.30
N MET A 341 5.47 17.74 20.19
CA MET A 341 4.59 18.84 19.84
C MET A 341 3.66 18.44 18.70
N LEU A 342 2.39 18.84 18.80
CA LEU A 342 1.45 18.73 17.68
C LEU A 342 1.53 20.02 16.86
N LEU A 343 2.01 19.90 15.62
CA LEU A 343 2.18 21.02 14.72
C LEU A 343 0.95 21.25 13.84
N GLY A 344 0.32 20.17 13.39
CA GLY A 344 -0.78 20.24 12.44
C GLY A 344 -1.74 19.07 12.57
N VAL A 345 -3.00 19.33 12.20
CA VAL A 345 -4.05 18.31 12.09
C VAL A 345 -4.70 18.46 10.72
N LEU A 346 -4.77 17.35 9.99
CA LEU A 346 -5.51 17.23 8.74
C LEU A 346 -6.69 16.29 8.98
N ARG A 347 -7.90 16.74 8.65
CA ARG A 347 -9.13 15.93 8.76
C ARG A 347 -9.82 15.90 7.42
N GLN A 348 -10.05 14.70 6.87
CA GLN A 348 -10.71 14.54 5.57
C GLN A 348 -10.10 15.42 4.45
N GLY A 349 -8.79 15.69 4.52
CA GLY A 349 -8.09 16.51 3.53
C GLY A 349 -8.17 18.03 3.73
N THR A 350 -8.74 18.51 4.84
CA THR A 350 -8.69 19.93 5.21
C THR A 350 -7.73 20.16 6.39
N PRO A 351 -6.76 21.10 6.26
CA PRO A 351 -5.85 21.42 7.35
C PRO A 351 -6.54 22.36 8.35
N PHE A 352 -6.40 22.06 9.64
CA PHE A 352 -6.76 22.99 10.70
C PHE A 352 -5.60 23.94 10.98
N ARG A 353 -5.88 25.24 10.99
CA ARG A 353 -4.88 26.30 11.12
C ARG A 353 -4.85 26.97 12.50
N ASP A 354 -5.99 27.03 13.18
CA ASP A 354 -6.11 27.76 14.45
C ASP A 354 -6.26 26.81 15.64
N ARG A 355 -5.54 27.09 16.73
CA ARG A 355 -5.68 26.41 18.04
C ARG A 355 -5.63 24.89 17.97
N VAL A 356 -4.76 24.36 17.10
CA VAL A 356 -4.59 22.93 16.81
C VAL A 356 -4.33 22.11 18.08
N ARG A 357 -3.67 22.70 19.07
CA ARG A 357 -3.34 22.06 20.36
C ARG A 357 -4.54 21.85 21.29
N LYS A 358 -5.59 22.66 21.12
CA LYS A 358 -6.86 22.61 21.89
C LYS A 358 -7.93 21.78 21.17
N LEU A 359 -7.69 21.38 19.93
CA LEU A 359 -8.64 20.62 19.13
C LEU A 359 -8.76 19.18 19.65
N PRO A 360 -9.98 18.67 19.92
CA PRO A 360 -10.17 17.24 20.20
C PRO A 360 -9.96 16.43 18.91
N LEU A 361 -9.05 15.47 18.99
CA LEU A 361 -8.62 14.62 17.89
C LEU A 361 -9.61 13.46 17.70
N ARG A 362 -9.81 13.04 16.45
CA ARG A 362 -10.77 11.98 16.06
C ARG A 362 -10.06 10.88 15.29
N ALA A 363 -10.64 9.68 15.32
CA ALA A 363 -10.22 8.61 14.41
C ALA A 363 -10.25 9.11 12.95
N GLY A 364 -9.19 8.78 12.21
CA GLY A 364 -8.96 9.22 10.83
C GLY A 364 -8.24 10.57 10.68
N ASP A 365 -7.99 11.31 11.78
CA ASP A 365 -7.14 12.51 11.72
C ASP A 365 -5.69 12.13 11.40
N VAL A 366 -5.03 12.93 10.58
CA VAL A 366 -3.58 12.87 10.37
C VAL A 366 -2.93 13.99 11.16
N LEU A 367 -1.99 13.62 12.03
CA LEU A 367 -1.25 14.52 12.90
C LEU A 367 0.17 14.68 12.39
N LEU A 368 0.69 15.91 12.42
CA LEU A 368 2.11 16.18 12.29
C LEU A 368 2.70 16.41 13.69
N LEU A 369 3.59 15.53 14.10
CA LEU A 369 4.26 15.58 15.39
C LEU A 369 5.74 15.95 15.22
N SER A 370 6.25 16.79 16.12
CA SER A 370 7.66 17.19 16.18
C SER A 370 8.26 16.83 17.53
N GLY A 371 9.46 16.27 17.55
CA GLY A 371 10.17 15.97 18.79
C GLY A 371 11.53 15.32 18.56
N PRO A 372 12.25 14.97 19.65
CA PRO A 372 13.56 14.33 19.56
C PRO A 372 13.50 12.97 18.83
N ASP A 373 14.48 12.69 17.95
CA ASP A 373 14.53 11.43 17.15
C ASP A 373 14.49 10.16 18.00
N ASP A 374 15.05 10.20 19.20
CA ASP A 374 15.09 9.07 20.13
C ASP A 374 13.75 8.82 20.85
N ARG A 375 12.88 9.83 20.98
CA ARG A 375 11.62 9.73 21.73
C ARG A 375 10.38 9.71 20.87
N LEU A 376 10.42 10.32 19.68
CA LEU A 376 9.26 10.48 18.84
C LEU A 376 8.58 9.14 18.51
N PRO A 377 9.30 8.05 18.15
CA PRO A 377 8.69 6.75 17.89
C PRO A 377 7.94 6.16 19.10
N ASP A 378 8.53 6.25 20.29
CA ASP A 378 7.94 5.73 21.53
C ASP A 378 6.67 6.49 21.90
N VAL A 379 6.66 7.81 21.71
CA VAL A 379 5.48 8.64 21.97
C VAL A 379 4.37 8.35 20.97
N VAL A 380 4.69 8.15 19.69
CA VAL A 380 3.71 7.74 18.67
C VAL A 380 3.04 6.42 19.06
N MET A 381 3.82 5.43 19.47
CA MET A 381 3.31 4.15 19.96
C MET A 381 2.47 4.32 21.24
N TRP A 382 2.90 5.15 22.18
CA TRP A 382 2.16 5.45 23.41
C TRP A 382 0.81 6.16 23.15
N LEU A 383 0.74 7.01 22.12
CA LEU A 383 -0.49 7.64 21.65
C LEU A 383 -1.46 6.65 20.99
N GLY A 384 -0.97 5.46 20.61
CA GLY A 384 -1.72 4.50 19.81
C GLY A 384 -1.91 4.97 18.37
N CYS A 385 -1.06 5.89 17.89
CA CYS A 385 -1.10 6.38 16.51
C CYS A 385 -0.28 5.49 15.59
N LEU A 386 -0.62 5.49 14.30
CA LEU A 386 0.08 4.72 13.27
C LEU A 386 0.93 5.67 12.43
N PRO A 387 2.27 5.55 12.43
CA PRO A 387 3.11 6.40 11.59
C PRO A 387 2.83 6.16 10.11
N LEU A 388 2.52 7.23 9.36
CA LEU A 388 2.49 7.19 7.89
C LEU A 388 3.90 7.14 7.30
N ALA A 389 4.88 7.67 8.04
CA ALA A 389 6.26 7.77 7.61
C ALA A 389 7.19 7.03 8.57
N ASP A 390 7.36 5.73 8.33
CA ASP A 390 8.63 5.06 8.64
C ASP A 390 8.95 4.08 7.52
N ARG A 391 9.77 4.53 6.56
CA ARG A 391 10.36 3.63 5.55
C ARG A 391 11.51 2.91 6.22
N GLY A 392 11.18 1.93 7.04
CA GLY A 392 12.09 0.84 7.32
C GLY A 392 12.42 0.15 6.00
N LEU A 393 13.53 0.55 5.37
CA LEU A 393 14.21 -0.26 4.37
C LEU A 393 14.45 -1.60 5.05
N ARG A 394 13.58 -2.59 4.79
CA ARG A 394 13.78 -3.96 5.21
C ARG A 394 15.23 -4.30 4.89
N LEU A 395 15.98 -4.84 5.87
CA LEU A 395 17.36 -5.25 5.67
C LEU A 395 17.38 -6.38 4.62
N LEU A 396 17.41 -6.00 3.34
CA LEU A 396 17.41 -6.89 2.21
C LEU A 396 18.71 -7.70 2.24
N GLN A 397 18.59 -9.03 2.12
CA GLN A 397 19.75 -9.93 2.16
C GLN A 397 20.47 -9.94 0.81
N ARG A 398 21.07 -8.80 0.40
CA ARG A 398 21.71 -8.58 -0.92
C ARG A 398 22.73 -9.66 -1.32
N LYS A 399 23.35 -10.35 -0.36
CA LYS A 399 24.28 -11.46 -0.62
C LYS A 399 23.60 -12.71 -1.19
N LYS A 400 22.28 -12.88 -1.00
CA LYS A 400 21.51 -14.06 -1.44
C LYS A 400 20.64 -13.79 -2.67
N THR A 401 20.78 -12.62 -3.29
CA THR A 401 20.01 -12.21 -4.48
C THR A 401 20.10 -13.24 -5.61
N TRP A 402 21.32 -13.61 -6.02
CA TRP A 402 21.53 -14.58 -7.12
C TRP A 402 21.05 -15.98 -6.80
N LEU A 403 21.10 -16.37 -5.52
CA LEU A 403 20.58 -17.67 -5.07
C LEU A 403 19.05 -17.72 -5.20
N ALA A 404 18.34 -16.65 -4.80
CA ALA A 404 16.90 -16.57 -4.98
C ALA A 404 16.50 -16.59 -6.48
N ILE A 405 17.14 -15.75 -7.30
CA ILE A 405 16.90 -15.72 -8.75
C ILE A 405 17.17 -17.09 -9.39
N GLY A 406 18.28 -17.74 -9.02
CA GLY A 406 18.66 -19.03 -9.56
C GLY A 406 17.68 -20.14 -9.21
N LEU A 407 17.22 -20.21 -7.95
CA LEU A 407 16.23 -21.19 -7.50
C LEU A 407 14.86 -20.99 -8.15
N PHE A 408 14.40 -19.73 -8.27
CA PHE A 408 13.15 -19.44 -8.97
C PHE A 408 13.26 -19.76 -10.46
N GLY A 409 14.35 -19.33 -11.11
CA GLY A 409 14.60 -19.62 -12.52
C GLY A 409 14.66 -21.12 -12.78
N LEU A 410 15.31 -21.89 -11.90
CA LEU A 410 15.34 -23.35 -11.98
C LEU A 410 13.93 -23.95 -11.90
N ALA A 411 13.09 -23.50 -10.97
CA ALA A 411 11.72 -23.97 -10.85
C ALA A 411 10.88 -23.66 -12.11
N VAL A 412 11.03 -22.46 -12.66
CA VAL A 412 10.34 -22.05 -13.91
C VAL A 412 10.82 -22.86 -15.10
N VAL A 413 12.13 -23.10 -15.24
CA VAL A 413 12.68 -23.92 -16.34
C VAL A 413 12.23 -25.38 -16.21
N ALA A 414 12.26 -25.95 -15.02
CA ALA A 414 11.81 -27.32 -14.76
C ALA A 414 10.30 -27.50 -15.05
N ALA A 415 9.48 -26.51 -14.71
CA ALA A 415 8.04 -26.53 -14.99
C ALA A 415 7.73 -26.30 -16.49
N SER A 416 8.41 -25.35 -17.13
CA SER A 416 8.16 -24.99 -18.53
C SER A 416 8.59 -26.06 -19.54
N THR A 417 9.60 -26.85 -19.20
CA THR A 417 10.03 -28.02 -19.99
C THR A 417 9.12 -29.24 -19.81
N GLY A 418 8.14 -29.18 -18.89
CA GLY A 418 7.23 -30.28 -18.59
C GLY A 418 7.87 -31.42 -17.79
N VAL A 419 9.11 -31.26 -17.32
CA VAL A 419 9.83 -32.28 -16.54
C VAL A 419 9.21 -32.44 -15.15
N VAL A 420 8.75 -31.33 -14.55
CA VAL A 420 8.16 -31.32 -13.21
C VAL A 420 6.83 -30.58 -13.24
N TYR A 421 5.84 -31.12 -12.55
CA TYR A 421 4.55 -30.45 -12.37
C TYR A 421 4.71 -29.11 -11.63
N LEU A 422 4.07 -28.04 -12.14
CA LEU A 422 4.30 -26.66 -11.67
C LEU A 422 4.14 -26.47 -10.14
N PRO A 423 3.06 -26.96 -9.47
CA PRO A 423 2.94 -26.87 -8.02
C PRO A 423 4.12 -27.53 -7.28
N VAL A 424 4.64 -28.64 -7.81
CA VAL A 424 5.77 -29.36 -7.19
C VAL A 424 7.07 -28.56 -7.35
N ALA A 425 7.30 -27.99 -8.54
CA ALA A 425 8.47 -27.14 -8.79
C ALA A 425 8.49 -25.89 -7.88
N LEU A 426 7.34 -25.21 -7.75
CA LEU A 426 7.20 -24.05 -6.87
C LEU A 426 7.26 -24.43 -5.38
N GLY A 427 6.71 -25.58 -5.01
CA GLY A 427 6.79 -26.14 -3.66
C GLY A 427 8.24 -26.42 -3.24
N ALA A 428 9.02 -27.04 -4.13
CA ALA A 428 10.44 -27.25 -3.91
C ALA A 428 11.20 -25.91 -3.75
N ALA A 429 10.90 -24.91 -4.60
CA ALA A 429 11.49 -23.58 -4.48
C ALA A 429 11.16 -22.91 -3.14
N ALA A 430 9.90 -22.99 -2.69
CA ALA A 430 9.46 -22.46 -1.40
C ALA A 430 10.19 -23.13 -0.22
N VAL A 431 10.35 -24.46 -0.24
CA VAL A 431 11.11 -25.19 0.77
C VAL A 431 12.58 -24.76 0.78
N LEU A 432 13.21 -24.67 -0.40
CA LEU A 432 14.60 -24.22 -0.51
C LEU A 432 14.76 -22.77 -0.03
N TYR A 433 13.79 -21.89 -0.28
CA TYR A 433 13.78 -20.53 0.25
C TYR A 433 13.77 -20.48 1.77
N VAL A 434 13.02 -21.37 2.43
CA VAL A 434 13.05 -21.50 3.89
C VAL A 434 14.40 -22.06 4.37
N LEU A 435 14.89 -23.12 3.73
CA LEU A 435 16.17 -23.76 4.09
C LEU A 435 17.36 -22.81 3.97
N PHE A 436 17.41 -21.99 2.92
CA PHE A 436 18.47 -20.99 2.74
C PHE A 436 18.21 -19.67 3.50
N GLY A 437 17.12 -19.58 4.27
CA GLY A 437 16.77 -18.40 5.07
C GLY A 437 16.45 -17.15 4.24
N LEU A 438 15.91 -17.35 3.04
CA LEU A 438 15.32 -16.29 2.20
C LEU A 438 13.91 -15.91 2.69
N VAL A 439 13.16 -16.88 3.20
CA VAL A 439 11.85 -16.69 3.84
C VAL A 439 11.91 -17.31 5.24
N ARG A 440 11.57 -16.53 6.27
CA ARG A 440 11.47 -17.06 7.63
C ARG A 440 10.20 -17.92 7.75
N PRO A 441 10.18 -19.00 8.55
CA PRO A 441 8.98 -19.82 8.75
C PRO A 441 7.73 -19.03 9.18
N ALA A 442 7.90 -17.98 9.98
CA ALA A 442 6.81 -17.08 10.36
C ALA A 442 6.27 -16.27 9.17
N GLU A 443 7.15 -15.77 8.30
CA GLU A 443 6.78 -14.99 7.12
C GLU A 443 6.10 -15.83 6.02
N LEU A 444 6.28 -17.16 6.05
CA LEU A 444 5.71 -18.05 5.05
C LEU A 444 4.17 -17.98 5.06
N TYR A 445 3.55 -18.09 6.23
CA TYR A 445 2.09 -18.02 6.37
C TYR A 445 1.55 -16.59 6.23
N GLU A 446 2.33 -15.58 6.64
CA GLU A 446 1.98 -14.17 6.44
C GLU A 446 2.02 -13.75 4.97
N SER A 447 2.81 -14.43 4.13
CA SER A 447 2.91 -14.12 2.71
C SER A 447 1.70 -14.61 1.90
N ILE A 448 0.89 -15.51 2.45
CA ILE A 448 -0.28 -16.07 1.76
C ILE A 448 -1.47 -15.11 1.90
N GLU A 449 -2.06 -14.73 0.77
CA GLU A 449 -3.29 -13.95 0.72
C GLU A 449 -4.50 -14.87 0.96
N TRP A 450 -4.75 -15.19 2.24
CA TRP A 450 -5.85 -16.06 2.65
C TRP A 450 -7.22 -15.74 2.05
N PRO A 451 -7.61 -14.45 1.87
CA PRO A 451 -8.88 -14.13 1.21
C PRO A 451 -8.98 -14.69 -0.22
N ILE A 452 -7.88 -14.68 -0.98
CA ILE A 452 -7.83 -15.25 -2.33
C ILE A 452 -7.95 -16.77 -2.27
N ILE A 453 -7.25 -17.42 -1.33
CA ILE A 453 -7.30 -18.87 -1.13
C ILE A 453 -8.71 -19.34 -0.76
N ILE A 454 -9.39 -18.63 0.14
CA ILE A 454 -10.78 -18.92 0.53
C ILE A 454 -11.73 -18.70 -0.66
N LEU A 455 -11.55 -17.62 -1.42
CA LEU A 455 -12.33 -17.35 -2.62
C LEU A 455 -12.22 -18.49 -3.64
N LEU A 456 -10.99 -18.88 -4.02
CA LEU A 456 -10.76 -19.99 -4.96
C LEU A 456 -11.29 -21.31 -4.43
N GLY A 457 -10.95 -21.64 -3.18
CA GLY A 457 -11.39 -22.87 -2.54
C GLY A 457 -12.90 -23.03 -2.52
N SER A 458 -13.63 -21.91 -2.39
CA SER A 458 -15.09 -21.88 -2.36
C SER A 458 -15.72 -21.83 -3.75
N MET A 459 -15.11 -21.09 -4.68
CA MET A 459 -15.69 -20.90 -6.00
C MET A 459 -15.46 -22.12 -6.90
N ILE A 460 -14.35 -22.86 -6.78
CA ILE A 460 -14.04 -24.02 -7.65
C ILE A 460 -15.17 -25.08 -7.61
N PRO A 461 -15.65 -25.55 -6.43
CA PRO A 461 -16.78 -26.49 -6.37
C PRO A 461 -18.08 -25.92 -6.95
N ILE A 462 -18.34 -24.62 -6.73
CA ILE A 462 -19.52 -23.94 -7.29
C ILE A 462 -19.43 -23.91 -8.82
N GLY A 463 -18.26 -23.60 -9.38
CA GLY A 463 -18.00 -23.62 -10.82
C GLY A 463 -18.17 -25.02 -11.42
N ALA A 464 -17.65 -26.05 -10.74
CA ALA A 464 -17.84 -27.43 -11.16
C ALA A 464 -19.32 -27.86 -11.16
N ALA A 465 -20.09 -27.48 -10.14
CA ALA A 465 -21.53 -27.73 -10.09
C ALA A 465 -22.29 -26.94 -11.19
N PHE A 466 -21.86 -25.71 -11.48
CA PHE A 466 -22.40 -24.89 -12.56
C PHE A 466 -22.17 -25.51 -13.94
N ASP A 467 -21.00 -26.09 -14.16
CA ASP A 467 -20.68 -26.83 -15.39
C ASP A 467 -21.45 -28.15 -15.47
N SER A 468 -21.41 -29.00 -14.42
CA SER A 468 -22.07 -30.31 -14.42
C SER A 468 -23.60 -30.23 -14.51
N SER A 469 -24.20 -29.13 -14.05
CA SER A 469 -25.65 -28.87 -14.19
C SER A 469 -26.03 -28.41 -15.61
N GLY A 470 -25.07 -28.16 -16.50
CA GLY A 470 -25.27 -27.64 -17.85
C GLY A 470 -25.55 -26.13 -17.89
N GLY A 471 -25.37 -25.41 -16.79
CA GLY A 471 -25.56 -23.96 -16.72
C GLY A 471 -24.58 -23.21 -17.63
N ALA A 472 -23.31 -23.61 -17.60
CA ALA A 472 -22.27 -23.06 -18.48
C ALA A 472 -22.60 -23.28 -19.96
N ALA A 473 -22.99 -24.50 -20.33
CA ALA A 473 -23.39 -24.85 -21.69
C ALA A 473 -24.58 -24.02 -22.20
N LEU A 474 -25.53 -23.67 -21.33
CA LEU A 474 -26.69 -22.84 -21.68
C LEU A 474 -26.27 -21.40 -22.02
N ILE A 475 -25.37 -20.81 -21.23
CA ILE A 475 -24.79 -19.49 -21.53
C ILE A 475 -23.95 -19.54 -22.82
N ALA A 476 -23.11 -20.57 -22.97
CA ALA A 476 -22.29 -20.74 -24.16
C ALA A 476 -23.14 -20.85 -25.43
N GLN A 477 -24.23 -21.63 -25.40
CA GLN A 477 -25.17 -21.76 -26.51
C GLN A 477 -25.86 -20.43 -26.83
N LEU A 478 -26.27 -19.64 -25.83
CA LEU A 478 -26.85 -18.31 -26.07
C LEU A 478 -25.87 -17.38 -26.81
N ILE A 479 -24.59 -17.41 -26.45
CA ILE A 479 -23.55 -16.62 -27.14
C ILE A 479 -23.35 -17.14 -28.56
N VAL A 480 -23.25 -18.45 -28.75
CA VAL A 480 -23.07 -19.07 -30.07
C VAL A 480 -24.26 -18.77 -30.97
N ASP A 481 -25.48 -19.00 -30.51
CA ASP A 481 -26.71 -18.76 -31.28
C ASP A 481 -26.87 -17.28 -31.65
N GLY A 482 -26.53 -16.37 -30.73
CA GLY A 482 -26.51 -14.92 -31.00
C GLY A 482 -25.41 -14.47 -31.96
N THR A 483 -24.38 -15.30 -32.19
CA THR A 483 -23.25 -15.00 -33.07
C THR A 483 -23.14 -15.91 -34.29
N GLN A 484 -24.13 -16.80 -34.51
CA GLN A 484 -24.17 -17.68 -35.69
C GLN A 484 -24.13 -16.85 -36.99
N GLY A 485 -23.24 -17.23 -37.90
CA GLY A 485 -23.04 -16.55 -39.18
C GLY A 485 -22.07 -15.36 -39.16
N PHE A 486 -21.61 -14.92 -37.98
CA PHE A 486 -20.57 -13.90 -37.89
C PHE A 486 -19.15 -14.50 -37.96
N PRO A 487 -18.14 -13.71 -38.36
CA PRO A 487 -16.74 -14.14 -38.29
C PRO A 487 -16.28 -14.47 -36.87
N VAL A 488 -15.33 -15.40 -36.72
CA VAL A 488 -14.81 -15.86 -35.41
C VAL A 488 -14.36 -14.71 -34.49
N PHE A 489 -13.80 -13.64 -35.04
CA PHE A 489 -13.36 -12.50 -34.23
C PHE A 489 -14.53 -11.81 -33.50
N VAL A 490 -15.75 -11.85 -34.05
CA VAL A 490 -16.95 -11.29 -33.40
C VAL A 490 -17.33 -12.12 -32.19
N VAL A 491 -17.26 -13.45 -32.30
CA VAL A 491 -17.50 -14.37 -31.17
C VAL A 491 -16.50 -14.08 -30.05
N LEU A 492 -15.21 -13.97 -30.39
CA LEU A 492 -14.15 -13.64 -29.43
C LEU A 492 -14.36 -12.26 -28.80
N LEU A 493 -14.76 -11.26 -29.59
CA LEU A 493 -15.03 -9.91 -29.10
C LEU A 493 -16.24 -9.89 -28.15
N THR A 494 -17.31 -10.61 -28.46
CA THR A 494 -18.47 -10.77 -27.59
C THR A 494 -18.07 -11.42 -26.27
N LEU A 495 -17.32 -12.53 -26.32
CA LEU A 495 -16.83 -13.22 -25.13
C LEU A 495 -15.93 -12.31 -24.29
N MET A 496 -15.04 -11.55 -24.94
CA MET A 496 -14.17 -10.58 -24.28
C MET A 496 -14.99 -9.48 -23.59
N VAL A 497 -15.96 -8.87 -24.27
CA VAL A 497 -16.82 -7.83 -23.69
C VAL A 497 -17.61 -8.37 -22.49
N VAL A 498 -18.24 -9.54 -22.64
CA VAL A 498 -18.97 -10.19 -21.54
C VAL A 498 -18.05 -10.43 -20.34
N THR A 499 -16.88 -11.03 -20.57
CA THR A 499 -15.90 -11.31 -19.51
C THR A 499 -15.38 -10.03 -18.84
N MET A 500 -15.11 -8.98 -19.62
CA MET A 500 -14.65 -7.69 -19.09
C MET A 500 -15.74 -7.03 -18.23
N THR A 501 -16.98 -6.98 -18.71
CA THR A 501 -18.11 -6.42 -17.94
C THR A 501 -18.38 -7.20 -16.65
N LEU A 502 -18.17 -8.52 -16.68
CA LEU A 502 -18.27 -9.35 -15.48
C LEU A 502 -17.17 -9.01 -14.46
N SER A 503 -15.97 -8.68 -14.95
CA SER A 503 -14.83 -8.27 -14.12
C SER A 503 -14.92 -6.87 -13.53
N ASP A 504 -15.82 -6.02 -14.02
CA ASP A 504 -16.09 -4.72 -13.37
C ASP A 504 -16.78 -4.91 -12.02
N VAL A 505 -17.45 -6.05 -11.86
CA VAL A 505 -18.28 -6.39 -10.69
C VAL A 505 -17.58 -7.39 -9.77
N LEU A 506 -16.86 -8.33 -10.34
CA LEU A 506 -16.16 -9.39 -9.63
C LEU A 506 -14.66 -9.12 -9.53
N ASN A 507 -14.03 -9.70 -8.52
CA ASN A 507 -12.58 -9.87 -8.58
C ASN A 507 -12.20 -10.75 -9.79
N ASN A 508 -11.14 -10.38 -10.50
CA ASN A 508 -10.65 -11.02 -11.72
C ASN A 508 -10.57 -12.56 -11.63
N VAL A 509 -10.26 -13.10 -10.45
CA VAL A 509 -10.17 -14.56 -10.22
C VAL A 509 -11.53 -15.23 -10.29
N ALA A 510 -12.54 -14.64 -9.66
CA ALA A 510 -13.91 -15.16 -9.69
C ALA A 510 -14.49 -15.06 -11.10
N THR A 511 -14.21 -13.96 -11.81
CA THR A 511 -14.55 -13.80 -13.23
C THR A 511 -14.00 -14.94 -14.07
N ALA A 512 -12.70 -15.23 -13.94
CA ALA A 512 -12.06 -16.30 -14.71
C ALA A 512 -12.64 -17.67 -14.40
N LEU A 513 -13.04 -17.92 -13.16
CA LEU A 513 -13.63 -19.20 -12.78
C LEU A 513 -15.04 -19.41 -13.37
N ILE A 514 -15.79 -18.33 -13.58
CA ILE A 514 -17.14 -18.39 -14.19
C ILE A 514 -17.05 -18.40 -15.72
N ALA A 515 -16.08 -17.69 -16.30
CA ALA A 515 -15.95 -17.51 -17.75
C ALA A 515 -15.09 -18.59 -18.44
N ALA A 516 -14.33 -19.40 -17.70
CA ALA A 516 -13.47 -20.44 -18.28
C ALA A 516 -14.20 -21.73 -18.72
N PRO A 517 -15.16 -22.28 -17.95
CA PRO A 517 -16.07 -23.30 -18.44
C PRO A 517 -16.94 -22.74 -19.58
#